data_AF-A0A8B4BV66-F1
#
_entry.id   AF-A0A8B4BV66-F1
#
_cell.length_a   1.000
_cell.length_b   1.000
_cell.length_c   1.000
_cell.angle_alpha   90.00
_cell.angle_beta   90.00
_cell.angle_gamma   90.00
#
_symmetry.space_group_name_H-M   'P 1'
#
loop_
_entity.id
_entity.type
_entity.pdbx_description
1 polymer ?
#
loop_
_entity_poly.entity_id
_entity_poly.type
_entity_poly.pdbx_seq_one_letter_code
_entity_poly.pdbx_strand_id
1 'polypeptide(L)'
;MVAVLGRFLPRFMDKLMELTMYRTQHSDRPSKSKVDSALYHPGYGLHERGTNKGWMRRNSYYVKMSKYPLASAAIAAFVGAALWAAVSAKQKD
;
A
#
# COMPACT_ATOMS: atom_id res chain seq x y z
N MET A 1 13.09 -4.97 16.26
CA MET A 1 12.11 -6.00 15.90
C MET A 1 12.55 -6.86 14.72
N VAL A 2 12.78 -6.30 13.52
CA VAL A 2 13.23 -7.08 12.34
C VAL A 2 14.53 -7.86 12.60
N ALA A 3 15.53 -7.25 13.24
CA ALA A 3 16.80 -7.93 13.57
C ALA A 3 16.65 -9.10 14.56
N VAL A 4 15.68 -9.02 15.47
CA VAL A 4 15.39 -10.09 16.45
C VAL A 4 14.69 -11.25 15.72
N LEU A 5 13.67 -10.95 14.92
CA LEU A 5 12.97 -11.96 14.12
C LEU A 5 13.90 -12.62 13.08
N GLY A 6 14.79 -11.86 12.45
CA GLY A 6 15.79 -12.42 11.53
C GLY A 6 16.79 -13.35 12.21
N ARG A 7 17.13 -13.11 13.48
CA ARG A 7 18.06 -13.95 14.23
C ARG A 7 17.42 -15.23 14.77
N PHE A 8 16.18 -15.15 15.25
CA PHE A 8 15.51 -16.28 15.91
C PHE A 8 14.55 -17.05 14.98
N LEU A 9 14.03 -16.41 13.95
CA LEU A 9 13.05 -16.99 13.01
C LEU A 9 13.43 -16.66 11.54
N PRO A 10 14.65 -17.02 11.08
CA PRO A 10 15.13 -16.65 9.74
C PRO A 10 14.21 -17.16 8.62
N ARG A 11 13.75 -18.41 8.69
CA ARG A 11 12.87 -19.01 7.67
C ARG A 11 11.49 -18.35 7.59
N PHE A 12 10.96 -17.92 8.74
CA PHE A 12 9.72 -17.14 8.76
C PHE A 12 9.93 -15.80 8.07
N MET A 13 11.04 -15.13 8.37
CA MET A 13 11.35 -13.86 7.74
C MET A 13 11.60 -13.99 6.23
N ASP A 14 12.27 -15.05 5.78
CA ASP A 14 12.44 -15.35 4.35
C ASP A 14 11.07 -15.40 3.66
N LYS A 15 10.12 -16.16 4.22
CA LYS A 15 8.76 -16.29 3.67
C LYS A 15 7.97 -14.99 3.73
N LEU A 16 8.04 -14.26 4.85
CA LEU A 16 7.37 -12.96 4.98
C LEU A 16 7.87 -11.98 3.91
N MET A 17 9.18 -11.92 3.69
CA MET A 17 9.80 -11.06 2.69
C MET A 17 9.43 -11.51 1.27
N GLU A 18 9.44 -12.81 0.99
CA GLU A 18 8.98 -13.38 -0.29
C GLU A 18 7.53 -12.97 -0.60
N LEU A 19 6.62 -13.13 0.37
CA LEU A 19 5.19 -12.80 0.18
C LEU A 19 4.92 -11.30 0.03
N THR A 20 5.64 -10.46 0.76
CA THR A 20 5.33 -9.03 0.87
C THR A 20 6.17 -8.15 -0.06
N MET A 21 7.46 -8.45 -0.25
CA MET A 21 8.38 -7.59 -1.00
C MET A 21 8.53 -8.00 -2.46
N TYR A 22 8.54 -9.30 -2.78
CA TYR A 22 8.83 -9.83 -4.13
C TYR A 22 8.02 -9.11 -5.22
N ARG A 23 6.70 -9.01 -5.05
CA ARG A 23 5.79 -8.39 -6.03
C ARG A 23 5.99 -6.88 -6.22
N THR A 24 6.61 -6.20 -5.26
CA THR A 24 6.82 -4.74 -5.31
C THR A 24 8.18 -4.36 -5.86
N GLN A 25 9.15 -5.27 -5.85
CA GLN A 25 10.51 -5.05 -6.34
C GLN A 25 10.65 -5.37 -7.84
N HIS A 26 9.83 -6.28 -8.36
CA HIS A 26 9.82 -6.59 -9.78
C HIS A 26 8.89 -5.67 -10.56
N SER A 27 9.35 -5.24 -11.73
CA SER A 27 8.55 -4.50 -12.70
C SER A 27 8.52 -5.31 -13.98
N ASP A 28 7.32 -5.47 -14.55
CA ASP A 28 7.12 -6.12 -15.84
C ASP A 28 7.50 -5.15 -16.98
N ARG A 29 8.79 -4.88 -17.09
CA ARG A 29 9.37 -4.03 -18.13
C ARG A 29 10.78 -4.52 -18.46
N PRO A 30 11.24 -4.37 -19.71
CA PRO A 30 12.61 -4.72 -20.06
C PRO A 30 13.62 -3.87 -19.27
N SER A 31 14.80 -4.45 -19.02
CA SER A 31 15.93 -3.70 -18.51
C SER A 31 16.30 -2.56 -19.46
N LYS A 32 16.80 -1.45 -18.93
CA LYS A 32 17.37 -0.39 -19.77
C LYS A 32 18.53 -0.95 -20.61
N SER A 33 18.67 -0.46 -21.84
CA SER A 33 19.82 -0.80 -22.69
C SER A 33 21.13 -0.34 -22.04
N LYS A 34 22.28 -0.88 -22.47
CA LYS A 34 23.59 -0.43 -21.97
C LYS A 34 23.85 1.05 -22.27
N VAL A 35 23.38 1.52 -23.43
CA VAL A 35 23.54 2.91 -23.89
C VAL A 35 22.71 3.86 -23.02
N ASP A 36 21.51 3.44 -22.60
CA ASP A 36 20.61 4.24 -21.76
C ASP A 36 20.86 4.08 -20.25
N SER A 37 21.87 3.29 -19.88
CA SER A 37 22.20 2.97 -18.49
C SER A 37 23.35 3.83 -17.99
N ALA A 38 23.12 4.52 -16.86
CA ALA A 38 24.14 5.34 -16.19
C ALA A 38 25.28 4.53 -15.56
N LEU A 39 25.21 3.19 -15.60
CA LEU A 39 26.27 2.32 -15.07
C LEU A 39 27.56 2.39 -15.90
N TYR A 40 27.44 2.60 -17.21
CA TYR A 40 28.57 2.54 -18.15
C TYR A 40 28.98 3.91 -18.70
N HIS A 41 28.10 4.91 -18.59
CA HIS A 41 28.33 6.27 -19.06
C HIS A 41 27.70 7.28 -18.08
N PRO A 42 28.25 8.49 -17.93
CA PRO A 42 27.63 9.52 -17.10
C PRO A 42 26.23 9.84 -17.61
N GLY A 43 25.22 9.67 -16.75
CA GLY A 43 23.83 9.99 -17.06
C GLY A 43 23.60 11.51 -17.13
N TYR A 44 22.68 11.94 -17.99
CA TYR A 44 22.25 13.34 -18.07
C TYR A 44 20.80 13.50 -17.58
N GLY A 45 20.42 14.72 -17.17
CA GLY A 45 19.01 15.09 -16.97
C GLY A 45 18.32 14.55 -15.71
N LEU A 46 19.04 14.18 -14.64
CA LEU A 46 18.48 13.60 -13.40
C LEU A 46 17.74 12.25 -13.61
N HIS A 47 18.03 11.53 -14.71
CA HIS A 47 17.45 10.22 -15.03
C HIS A 47 17.91 9.08 -14.09
N GLU A 48 18.71 9.40 -13.07
CA GLU A 48 19.11 8.51 -11.98
C GLU A 48 17.99 8.31 -10.95
N ARG A 49 16.95 9.15 -10.98
CA ARG A 49 15.81 9.01 -10.05
C ARG A 49 15.04 7.72 -10.33
N GLY A 50 14.77 6.98 -9.26
CA GLY A 50 14.03 5.73 -9.32
C GLY A 50 12.65 5.93 -9.92
N THR A 51 12.33 5.17 -10.97
CA THR A 51 11.00 5.18 -11.62
C THR A 51 9.97 4.37 -10.83
N ASN A 52 10.11 4.31 -9.51
CA ASN A 52 9.25 3.49 -8.66
C ASN A 52 7.85 4.13 -8.67
N LYS A 53 6.86 3.42 -9.21
CA LYS A 53 5.45 3.88 -9.25
C LYS A 53 4.79 3.89 -7.86
N GLY A 54 5.48 3.37 -6.84
CA GLY A 54 4.98 3.22 -5.48
C GLY A 54 4.01 2.06 -5.34
N TRP A 55 3.64 1.75 -4.10
CA TRP A 55 2.66 0.70 -3.81
C TRP A 55 1.23 1.18 -4.08
N MET A 56 0.56 0.59 -5.07
CA MET A 56 -0.86 0.84 -5.32
C MET A 56 -1.74 0.01 -4.37
N ARG A 57 -2.34 0.65 -3.36
CA ARG A 57 -3.23 -0.01 -2.39
C ARG A 57 -4.66 -0.17 -2.93
N ARG A 58 -4.87 -1.09 -3.89
CA ARG A 58 -6.18 -1.32 -4.54
C ARG A 58 -7.32 -1.64 -3.55
N ASN A 59 -7.01 -2.36 -2.47
CA ASN A 59 -8.00 -2.84 -1.50
C ASN A 59 -8.11 -1.99 -0.22
N SER A 60 -7.41 -0.85 -0.14
CA SER A 60 -7.49 -0.02 1.07
C SER A 60 -8.81 0.73 1.14
N TYR A 61 -9.60 0.48 2.20
CA TYR A 61 -10.83 1.23 2.48
C TYR A 61 -10.55 2.72 2.70
N TYR A 62 -9.46 3.07 3.39
CA TYR A 62 -9.04 4.45 3.54
C TYR A 62 -8.88 5.14 2.18
N VAL A 63 -8.13 4.53 1.25
CA VAL A 63 -7.93 5.10 -0.10
C VAL A 63 -9.25 5.23 -0.86
N LYS A 64 -10.13 4.22 -0.78
CA LYS A 64 -11.46 4.28 -1.41
C LYS A 64 -12.29 5.41 -0.81
N MET A 65 -12.28 5.57 0.51
CA MET A 65 -13.04 6.62 1.18
C MET A 65 -12.52 8.02 0.85
N SER A 66 -11.20 8.21 0.84
CA SER A 66 -10.57 9.49 0.46
C SER A 66 -10.88 9.89 -0.99
N LYS A 67 -11.05 8.92 -1.91
CA LYS A 67 -11.42 9.21 -3.31
C LYS A 67 -12.88 9.60 -3.48
N TYR A 68 -13.76 9.15 -2.59
CA TYR A 68 -15.20 9.42 -2.64
C TYR A 68 -15.68 10.03 -1.32
N PRO A 69 -15.27 11.27 -1.00
CA PRO A 69 -15.51 11.88 0.30
C PRO A 69 -17.00 12.04 0.61
N LEU A 70 -17.81 12.42 -0.39
CA LEU A 70 -19.26 12.59 -0.22
C LEU A 70 -19.97 11.26 0.04
N ALA A 71 -19.66 10.22 -0.75
CA ALA A 71 -20.23 8.89 -0.53
C ALA A 71 -19.82 8.31 0.82
N SER A 72 -18.58 8.54 1.23
CA SER A 72 -18.07 8.10 2.54
C SER A 72 -18.76 8.82 3.68
N ALA A 73 -18.97 10.13 3.55
CA ALA A 73 -19.72 10.91 4.53
C ALA A 73 -21.19 10.45 4.63
N ALA A 74 -21.83 10.17 3.51
CA ALA A 74 -23.20 9.65 3.48
C ALA A 74 -23.31 8.28 4.16
N ILE A 75 -22.38 7.35 3.88
CA ILE A 75 -22.31 6.04 4.54
C ILE A 75 -22.10 6.21 6.05
N ALA A 76 -21.15 7.07 6.45
CA ALA A 76 -20.87 7.31 7.86
C ALA A 76 -22.08 7.89 8.61
N ALA A 77 -22.77 8.87 8.01
CA ALA A 77 -23.98 9.47 8.57
C ALA A 77 -25.11 8.44 8.69
N PHE A 78 -25.32 7.61 7.67
CA PHE A 78 -26.33 6.55 7.68
C PHE A 78 -26.05 5.52 8.78
N VAL A 79 -24.80 5.03 8.88
CA VAL A 79 -24.41 4.07 9.93
C VAL A 79 -24.57 4.70 11.32
N GLY A 80 -24.15 5.96 11.49
CA GLY A 80 -24.32 6.68 12.75
C GLY A 80 -25.78 6.83 13.16
N ALA A 81 -26.66 7.23 12.22
CA ALA A 81 -28.09 7.36 12.47
C ALA A 81 -28.76 6.01 12.80
N ALA A 82 -28.40 4.94 12.10
CA ALA A 82 -28.92 3.60 12.36
C ALA A 82 -28.52 3.09 13.75
N LEU A 83 -27.25 3.27 14.14
CA LEU A 83 -26.76 2.90 15.46
C LEU A 83 -27.45 3.72 16.56
N TRP A 84 -27.61 5.03 16.34
CA TRP A 84 -28.32 5.90 17.27
C TRP A 84 -29.77 5.45 17.47
N ALA A 85 -30.49 5.19 16.37
CA ALA A 85 -31.88 4.72 16.44
C ALA A 85 -32.01 3.38 17.18
N ALA A 86 -31.10 2.43 16.94
CA ALA A 86 -31.09 1.15 17.63
C ALA A 86 -30.85 1.30 19.14
N VAL A 87 -29.93 2.19 19.54
CA VAL A 87 -29.65 2.46 20.96
C VAL A 87 -30.83 3.20 21.62
N SER A 88 -31.39 4.21 20.97
CA SER A 88 -32.53 4.96 21.51
C SER A 88 -33.82 4.14 21.59
N ALA A 89 -34.04 3.21 20.66
CA ALA A 89 -35.16 2.27 20.73
C ALA A 89 -35.05 1.36 21.95
N LYS A 90 -33.83 0.85 22.24
CA LYS A 90 -33.56 -0.03 23.38
C LYS A 90 -33.64 0.64 24.76
N GLN A 91 -33.59 1.97 24.81
CA GLN A 91 -33.76 2.73 26.06
C GLN A 91 -35.23 3.01 26.40
N LYS A 92 -36.14 2.77 25.44
CA LYS A 92 -37.57 3.06 25.57
C LYS A 92 -38.38 1.82 25.98
N ASP A 93 -37.77 0.65 25.89
CA ASP A 93 -38.22 -0.64 26.46
C ASP A 93 -37.64 -0.82 27.86
#